data_AF-A0A9P0KTV5-F1
#
_entry.id   AF-A0A9P0KTV5-F1
#
_cell.length_a   1.000
_cell.length_b   1.000
_cell.length_c   1.000
_cell.angle_alpha   90.00
_cell.angle_beta   90.00
_cell.angle_gamma   90.00
#
_symmetry.space_group_name_H-M   'P 1'
#
loop_
_entity.id
_entity.type
_entity.pdbx_description
1 polymer ?
#
loop_
_entity_poly.entity_id
_entity_poly.type
_entity_poly.pdbx_seq_one_letter_code
_entity_poly.pdbx_strand_id
1 'polypeptide(L)'
;MALIPSTSYFAIFSAGTLIGAASAYFILRFRHAPNTEIWKNGMEERYEFDDPKDEYRLIMAIRNDLKMQKGKVAAQCGHAAVAAYAKALNRPKLLKRWLKYGFVWEQCAPLLPKR
;
A
#
# COMPACT_ATOMS: atom_id res chain seq x y z
N MET A 1 32.22 -29.82 37.54
CA MET A 1 31.21 -28.75 37.39
C MET A 1 31.97 -27.46 37.09
N ALA A 2 31.92 -26.97 35.85
CA ALA A 2 32.69 -25.80 35.44
C ALA A 2 32.06 -24.53 36.03
N LEU A 3 32.76 -23.91 36.99
CA LEU A 3 32.40 -22.60 37.54
C LEU A 3 32.76 -21.54 36.50
N ILE A 4 31.81 -21.15 35.67
CA ILE A 4 31.94 -19.96 34.83
C ILE A 4 31.89 -18.76 35.79
N PRO A 5 32.94 -17.93 35.88
CA PRO A 5 32.96 -16.80 36.80
C PRO A 5 31.86 -15.81 36.42
N SER A 6 31.27 -15.15 37.42
CA SER A 6 30.17 -14.17 37.26
C SER A 6 30.51 -13.05 36.26
N THR A 7 31.80 -12.74 36.08
CA THR A 7 32.32 -11.79 35.08
C THR A 7 32.03 -12.21 33.63
N SER A 8 31.99 -13.51 33.34
CA SER A 8 31.69 -14.01 31.99
C SER A 8 30.23 -13.81 31.60
N TYR A 9 29.28 -13.88 32.55
CA TYR A 9 27.86 -13.64 32.27
C TYR A 9 27.58 -12.18 31.91
N PHE A 10 28.19 -11.24 32.63
CA PHE A 10 28.10 -9.81 32.32
C PHE A 10 28.74 -9.46 30.96
N ALA A 11 29.84 -10.11 30.61
CA ALA A 11 30.50 -9.93 29.32
C ALA A 11 29.61 -10.43 28.15
N ILE A 12 28.96 -11.59 28.30
CA ILE A 12 28.08 -12.14 27.27
C ILE A 12 26.82 -11.28 27.09
N PHE A 13 26.21 -10.82 28.18
CA PHE A 13 25.00 -9.99 28.11
C PHE A 13 25.25 -8.61 27.49
N SER A 14 26.37 -7.97 27.83
CA SER A 14 26.75 -6.67 27.27
C SER A 14 27.08 -6.77 25.78
N ALA A 15 27.83 -7.80 25.37
CA ALA A 15 28.10 -8.07 23.96
C ALA A 15 26.81 -8.35 23.16
N GLY A 16 25.90 -9.17 23.69
CA GLY A 16 24.62 -9.47 23.06
C GLY A 16 23.73 -8.23 22.89
N THR A 17 23.69 -7.35 23.90
CA THR A 17 22.92 -6.10 23.84
C THR A 17 23.49 -5.14 22.79
N LEU A 18 24.81 -5.02 22.67
CA LEU A 18 25.46 -4.15 21.68
C LEU A 18 25.22 -4.66 20.25
N ILE A 19 25.34 -5.97 20.02
CA ILE A 19 25.08 -6.58 18.71
C ILE A 19 23.60 -6.46 18.35
N GLY A 20 22.69 -6.69 19.31
CA GLY A 20 21.25 -6.52 19.14
C GLY A 20 20.88 -5.07 18.81
N ALA A 21 21.42 -4.10 19.54
CA ALA A 21 21.17 -2.68 19.29
C ALA A 21 21.75 -2.22 17.94
N ALA A 22 22.96 -2.65 17.59
CA ALA A 22 23.59 -2.31 16.32
C ALA A 22 22.83 -2.91 15.12
N SER A 23 22.41 -4.17 15.21
CA SER A 23 21.62 -4.82 14.17
C SER A 23 20.23 -4.22 14.03
N ALA A 24 19.54 -3.88 15.13
CA ALA A 24 18.27 -3.18 15.09
C ALA A 24 18.42 -1.77 14.49
N TYR A 25 19.46 -1.03 14.87
CA TYR A 25 19.77 0.28 14.30
C TYR A 25 20.06 0.18 12.80
N PHE A 26 20.81 -0.83 12.38
CA PHE A 26 21.08 -1.10 10.97
C PHE A 26 19.79 -1.45 10.21
N ILE A 27 18.96 -2.37 10.72
CA ILE A 27 17.67 -2.72 10.08
C ILE A 27 16.75 -1.51 9.98
N LEU A 28 16.65 -0.68 11.02
CA LEU A 28 15.85 0.54 11.01
C LEU A 28 16.41 1.59 10.03
N ARG A 29 17.74 1.69 9.89
CA ARG A 29 18.40 2.60 8.96
C ARG A 29 18.32 2.13 7.50
N PHE A 30 18.33 0.82 7.27
CA PHE A 30 18.26 0.19 5.95
C PHE A 30 16.83 -0.13 5.51
N ARG A 31 15.80 0.12 6.34
CA ARG A 31 14.43 0.28 5.87
C ARG A 31 14.35 1.53 5.01
N HIS A 32 14.79 1.36 3.76
CA HIS A 32 14.60 2.29 2.67
C HIS A 32 13.13 2.74 2.67
N ALA A 33 12.91 4.06 2.67
CA ALA A 33 11.58 4.60 2.37
C ALA A 33 11.13 3.96 1.04
N PRO A 34 9.91 3.40 0.96
CA PRO A 34 9.43 2.83 -0.28
C PRO A 34 9.48 3.92 -1.35
N ASN A 35 10.13 3.63 -2.47
CA ASN A 35 10.33 4.59 -3.54
C ASN A 35 8.98 4.93 -4.17
N THR A 36 8.39 6.06 -3.76
CA THR A 36 7.08 6.55 -4.19
C THR A 36 7.03 6.93 -5.68
N GLU A 37 8.17 6.92 -6.36
CA GLU A 37 8.33 7.24 -7.79
C GLU A 37 7.63 6.23 -8.72
N ILE A 38 7.36 5.00 -8.26
CA ILE A 38 6.69 3.97 -9.07
C ILE A 38 5.27 4.41 -9.51
N TRP A 39 4.60 5.27 -8.73
CA TRP A 39 3.23 5.73 -9.02
C TRP A 39 3.13 6.96 -9.93
N LYS A 40 4.26 7.59 -10.27
CA LYS A 40 4.28 8.83 -11.07
C LYS A 40 4.26 8.56 -12.59
N ASN A 41 4.93 7.51 -13.06
CA ASN A 41 5.29 7.42 -14.48
C ASN A 41 4.27 6.71 -15.39
N GLY A 42 3.15 6.19 -14.89
CA GLY A 42 2.26 5.34 -15.70
C GLY A 42 0.75 5.60 -15.61
N MET A 43 0.32 6.71 -15.00
CA MET A 43 -1.11 6.91 -14.72
C MET A 43 -1.54 8.39 -14.78
N GLU A 44 -0.90 9.17 -15.65
CA GLU A 44 -1.37 10.52 -16.01
C GLU A 44 -2.07 10.47 -17.38
N GLU A 45 -3.04 9.58 -17.56
CA GLU A 45 -4.04 9.80 -18.60
C GLU A 45 -5.02 10.86 -18.08
N ARG A 46 -4.90 12.09 -18.58
CA ARG A 46 -5.94 13.11 -18.39
C ARG A 46 -7.14 12.74 -19.24
N TYR A 47 -8.01 11.90 -18.72
CA TYR A 47 -9.39 11.87 -19.20
C TYR A 47 -10.06 13.17 -18.79
N GLU A 48 -10.29 14.04 -19.76
CA GLU A 48 -11.14 15.20 -19.67
C GLU A 48 -12.57 14.71 -19.92
N PHE A 49 -13.32 14.49 -18.83
CA PHE A 49 -14.72 14.13 -18.94
C PHE A 49 -15.49 15.39 -19.33
N ASP A 50 -16.17 15.33 -20.48
CA ASP A 50 -17.04 16.38 -20.96
C ASP A 50 -18.23 16.49 -20.01
N ASP A 51 -18.22 17.49 -19.12
CA ASP A 51 -18.94 17.58 -17.84
C ASP A 51 -20.41 17.12 -17.92
N PRO A 52 -20.72 15.81 -17.75
CA PRO A 52 -22.09 15.38 -17.75
C PRO A 52 -22.56 15.51 -16.30
N LYS A 53 -23.86 15.73 -16.08
CA LYS A 53 -24.48 15.67 -14.74
C LYS A 53 -24.45 14.26 -14.13
N ASP A 54 -23.57 13.39 -14.61
CA ASP A 54 -23.57 11.96 -14.38
C ASP A 54 -22.91 11.58 -13.05
N GLU A 55 -23.23 10.36 -12.64
CA GLU A 55 -22.77 9.75 -11.40
C GLU A 55 -21.27 9.42 -11.47
N TYR A 56 -20.52 9.78 -10.43
CA TYR A 56 -19.11 9.41 -10.31
C TYR A 56 -18.98 8.13 -9.49
N ARG A 57 -18.24 7.15 -10.00
CA ARG A 57 -17.96 5.87 -9.33
C ARG A 57 -16.48 5.55 -9.39
N LEU A 58 -15.95 4.94 -8.34
CA LEU A 58 -14.57 4.42 -8.32
C LEU A 58 -14.58 2.97 -8.81
N ILE A 59 -13.93 2.69 -9.94
CA ILE A 59 -13.86 1.35 -10.51
C ILE A 59 -12.50 0.72 -10.21
N MET A 60 -12.51 -0.49 -9.68
CA MET A 60 -11.29 -1.24 -9.37
C MET A 60 -11.26 -2.55 -10.15
N ALA A 61 -10.35 -2.64 -11.11
CA ALA A 61 -10.13 -3.86 -11.88
C ALA A 61 -9.21 -4.81 -11.12
N ILE A 62 -9.67 -6.04 -10.88
CA ILE A 62 -8.90 -7.07 -10.17
C ILE A 62 -8.53 -8.18 -11.14
N ARG A 63 -7.23 -8.48 -11.19
CA ARG A 63 -6.70 -9.63 -11.91
C ARG A 63 -7.19 -10.92 -11.27
N ASN A 64 -8.02 -11.66 -12.00
CA ASN A 64 -8.63 -12.91 -11.55
C ASN A 64 -7.82 -14.16 -11.95
N ASP A 65 -6.83 -13.98 -12.82
CA ASP A 65 -5.86 -14.99 -13.24
C ASP A 65 -4.88 -15.34 -12.10
N LEU A 66 -4.58 -14.36 -11.25
CA LEU A 66 -3.78 -14.56 -10.06
C LEU A 66 -4.65 -15.15 -8.97
N LYS A 67 -4.36 -16.39 -8.53
CA LYS A 67 -5.05 -17.08 -7.43
C LYS A 67 -4.75 -16.40 -6.08
N MET A 68 -5.30 -15.21 -5.87
CA MET A 68 -5.19 -14.46 -4.62
C MET A 68 -6.29 -14.89 -3.66
N GLN A 69 -5.91 -15.10 -2.40
CA GLN A 69 -6.88 -15.32 -1.33
C GLN A 69 -7.73 -14.05 -1.11
N LYS A 70 -8.99 -14.22 -0.72
CA LYS A 70 -9.95 -13.11 -0.52
C LYS A 70 -9.39 -11.99 0.37
N GLY A 71 -8.66 -12.34 1.43
CA GLY A 71 -8.02 -11.36 2.31
C GLY A 71 -6.93 -10.52 1.62
N LYS A 72 -6.15 -11.13 0.72
CA LYS A 72 -5.11 -10.43 -0.04
C LYS A 72 -5.73 -9.48 -1.07
N VAL A 73 -6.84 -9.89 -1.70
CA VAL A 73 -7.61 -9.05 -2.61
C VAL A 73 -8.17 -7.83 -1.87
N ALA A 74 -8.80 -8.04 -0.71
CA ALA A 74 -9.35 -6.95 0.10
C ALA A 74 -8.29 -5.92 0.51
N ALA A 75 -7.12 -6.38 0.95
CA ALA A 75 -6.01 -5.49 1.31
C ALA A 75 -5.52 -4.64 0.12
N GLN A 76 -5.40 -5.24 -1.07
CA GLN A 76 -4.99 -4.52 -2.27
C GLN A 76 -6.05 -3.51 -2.73
N CYS A 77 -7.33 -3.87 -2.62
CA CYS A 77 -8.42 -2.94 -2.92
C CYS A 77 -8.41 -1.74 -1.94
N GLY A 78 -8.16 -1.99 -0.65
CA GLY A 78 -8.00 -0.92 0.33
C GLY A 78 -6.83 0.02 -0.04
N HIS A 79 -5.67 -0.52 -0.38
CA HIS A 79 -4.51 0.28 -0.77
C HIS A 79 -4.76 1.11 -2.03
N ALA A 80 -5.35 0.51 -3.07
CA ALA A 80 -5.61 1.22 -4.32
C ALA A 80 -6.74 2.27 -4.19
N ALA A 81 -7.75 2.04 -3.36
CA ALA A 81 -8.79 3.03 -3.08
C ALA A 81 -8.20 4.29 -2.38
N VAL A 82 -7.36 4.10 -1.36
CA VAL A 82 -6.69 5.20 -0.66
C VAL A 82 -5.73 5.95 -1.60
N ALA A 83 -5.00 5.23 -2.45
CA ALA A 83 -4.13 5.85 -3.45
C ALA A 83 -4.92 6.68 -4.48
N ALA A 84 -6.06 6.18 -4.96
CA ALA A 84 -6.94 6.90 -5.87
C ALA A 84 -7.52 8.17 -5.21
N TYR A 85 -7.94 8.07 -3.95
CA TYR A 85 -8.40 9.22 -3.17
C TYR A 85 -7.30 10.30 -3.05
N ALA A 86 -6.08 9.89 -2.68
CA ALA A 86 -4.95 10.80 -2.56
C ALA A 86 -4.64 11.52 -3.88
N LYS A 87 -4.79 10.85 -5.02
CA LYS A 87 -4.66 11.47 -6.36
C LYS A 87 -5.81 12.44 -6.64
N ALA A 88 -7.04 12.08 -6.27
CA ALA A 88 -8.22 12.92 -6.47
C ALA A 88 -8.22 14.20 -5.62
N LEU A 89 -7.42 14.27 -4.54
CA LEU A 89 -7.21 15.51 -3.77
C LEU A 89 -6.72 16.67 -4.64
N ASN A 90 -5.92 16.37 -5.69
CA ASN A 90 -5.45 17.38 -6.64
C ASN A 90 -6.56 17.89 -7.58
N ARG A 91 -7.77 17.30 -7.53
CA ARG A 91 -8.95 17.66 -8.34
C ARG A 91 -10.20 17.83 -7.44
N PRO A 92 -10.28 18.90 -6.64
CA PRO A 92 -11.29 19.04 -5.60
C PRO A 92 -12.74 19.09 -6.11
N LYS A 93 -12.98 19.53 -7.36
CA LYS A 93 -14.32 19.52 -7.97
C LYS A 93 -14.83 18.11 -8.22
N LEU A 94 -14.00 17.25 -8.82
CA LEU A 94 -14.31 15.84 -9.07
C LEU A 94 -14.52 15.11 -7.75
N LEU A 95 -13.62 15.33 -6.78
CA LEU A 95 -13.70 14.69 -5.48
C LEU A 95 -15.02 15.06 -4.77
N LYS A 96 -15.37 16.35 -4.67
CA LYS A 96 -16.62 16.79 -4.04
C LYS A 96 -17.86 16.14 -4.66
N ARG A 97 -17.88 15.96 -5.99
CA ARG A 97 -19.00 15.27 -6.66
C ARG A 97 -19.04 13.80 -6.30
N TRP A 98 -17.92 13.08 -6.39
CA TRP A 98 -17.84 11.67 -5.99
C TRP A 98 -18.26 11.44 -4.53
N LEU A 99 -17.83 12.31 -3.61
CA LEU A 99 -18.25 12.28 -2.20
C LEU A 99 -19.77 12.45 -2.05
N LYS A 100 -20.39 13.34 -2.84
CA LYS A 100 -21.83 13.61 -2.81
C LYS A 100 -22.67 12.40 -3.24
N TYR A 101 -22.14 11.54 -4.11
CA TYR A 101 -22.80 10.29 -4.53
C TYR A 101 -22.60 9.13 -3.56
N GLY A 102 -21.95 9.34 -2.41
CA GLY A 102 -21.85 8.31 -1.35
C GLY A 102 -20.66 7.37 -1.48
N PHE A 103 -19.56 7.80 -2.14
CA PHE A 103 -18.30 7.06 -2.21
C PHE A 103 -18.42 5.67 -2.86
N VAL A 104 -19.33 5.52 -3.83
CA VAL A 104 -19.62 4.22 -4.41
C VAL A 104 -18.40 3.69 -5.17
N TRP A 105 -18.02 2.45 -4.86
CA TRP A 105 -17.07 1.67 -5.63
C TRP A 105 -17.76 0.49 -6.30
N GLU A 106 -17.30 0.17 -7.50
CA GLU A 106 -17.79 -0.97 -8.26
C GLU A 106 -16.62 -1.84 -8.68
N GLN A 107 -16.75 -3.14 -8.41
CA GLN A 107 -15.76 -4.12 -8.82
C GLN A 107 -16.10 -4.55 -10.26
N CYS A 108 -15.36 -4.06 -11.24
CA CYS A 108 -15.41 -4.63 -12.57
C CYS A 108 -14.54 -5.89 -12.62
N ALA A 109 -15.18 -7.06 -12.72
CA ALA A 109 -14.53 -8.26 -13.22
C ALA A 109 -14.17 -8.04 -14.71
N PRO A 110 -13.07 -8.62 -15.23
CA PRO A 110 -12.63 -8.35 -16.59
C PRO A 110 -13.74 -8.70 -17.60
N LEU A 111 -14.08 -7.72 -18.44
CA LEU A 111 -14.78 -7.91 -19.72
C LEU A 111 -13.86 -8.70 -20.66
N LEU A 112 -13.62 -9.98 -20.37
CA LEU A 112 -13.03 -10.88 -21.35
C LEU A 112 -14.18 -11.45 -22.19
N PRO A 113 -14.12 -11.34 -23.53
CA PRO A 113 -15.03 -12.09 -24.37
C PRO A 113 -14.80 -13.58 -24.07
N LYS A 114 -15.83 -14.26 -23.60
CA LYS A 114 -15.82 -15.72 -23.53
C LYS A 114 -15.60 -16.23 -24.94
N ARG A 115 -14.44 -16.81 -25.20
CA ARG A 115 -14.21 -17.68 -26.34
C ARG A 115 -14.80 -19.05 -26.03
#